data_AF-A0A958I4W7-F1
#
_entry.id   AF-A0A958I4W7-F1
#
_cell.length_a   1.000
_cell.length_b   1.000
_cell.length_c   1.000
_cell.angle_alpha   90.00
_cell.angle_beta   90.00
_cell.angle_gamma   90.00
#
_symmetry.space_group_name_H-M   'P 1'
#
loop_
_entity.id
_entity.type
_entity.pdbx_description
1 polymer ?
#
loop_
_entity_poly.entity_id
_entity_poly.type
_entity_poly.pdbx_seq_one_letter_code
_entity_poly.pdbx_strand_id
1 'polypeptide(L)'
;RDNPPTQSKPVARPFWRANINFYTPRDFGPEFAGFHVLENWQLGLLGVWRSGVYFTWTNNTFISGLQNNMQWQDYKGFDLKLSRKFDFKPMQVEFFIDAFNLFNFKNWAFSGSLPTGFVDGTDFTSYMRSLRLPEGVTNEFGYIPANGYGDDKPGDYRPSDVPFDPLELNPENDPAIARRNEERISKKSYIDNPGMTYLQFLNPRDVYVGVKLNFNF
;
A
#
# COMPACT_ATOMS: atom_id res chain seq x y z
N ARG A 1 -9.54 6.60 -41.79
CA ARG A 1 -8.82 6.17 -40.56
C ARG A 1 -9.71 6.58 -39.43
N ASP A 2 -10.49 5.64 -38.89
CA ASP A 2 -11.36 5.92 -37.76
C ASP A 2 -10.49 6.22 -36.55
N ASN A 3 -10.70 7.39 -35.94
CA ASN A 3 -10.04 7.70 -34.69
C ASN A 3 -10.51 6.68 -33.64
N PRO A 4 -9.59 6.00 -32.93
CA PRO A 4 -9.99 5.16 -31.81
C PRO A 4 -10.79 6.01 -30.81
N PRO A 5 -11.85 5.46 -30.21
CA PRO A 5 -12.73 6.23 -29.33
C PRO A 5 -11.90 6.84 -28.19
N THR A 6 -11.90 8.16 -28.13
CA THR A 6 -11.26 8.91 -27.05
C THR A 6 -12.01 8.64 -25.75
N GLN A 7 -11.29 8.35 -24.66
CA GLN A 7 -11.89 8.18 -23.35
C GLN A 7 -12.49 9.52 -22.92
N SER A 8 -13.81 9.63 -22.99
CA SER A 8 -14.55 10.85 -22.62
C SER A 8 -15.04 10.82 -21.17
N LYS A 9 -15.00 9.67 -20.50
CA LYS A 9 -15.52 9.47 -19.14
C LYS A 9 -14.42 9.11 -18.16
N PRO A 10 -14.48 9.62 -16.91
CA PRO A 10 -13.57 9.19 -15.84
C PRO A 10 -13.63 7.67 -15.66
N VAL A 11 -12.47 7.01 -15.54
CA VAL A 11 -12.41 5.58 -15.22
C VAL A 11 -12.96 5.39 -13.81
N ALA A 12 -13.98 4.55 -13.66
CA ALA A 12 -14.57 4.26 -12.37
C ALA A 12 -13.50 3.69 -11.43
N ARG A 13 -13.49 4.16 -10.17
CA ARG A 13 -12.62 3.65 -9.11
C ARG A 13 -13.45 3.03 -8.02
N PRO A 14 -13.73 1.71 -8.10
CA PRO A 14 -14.43 0.99 -7.05
C PRO A 14 -13.76 1.19 -5.68
N PHE A 15 -14.58 1.21 -4.65
CA PHE A 15 -14.11 1.29 -3.27
C PHE A 15 -14.99 0.43 -2.36
N TRP A 16 -14.41 -0.02 -1.27
CA TRP A 16 -15.09 -0.72 -0.20
C TRP A 16 -14.66 -0.14 1.14
N ARG A 17 -15.61 -0.05 2.07
CA ARG A 17 -15.38 0.38 3.43
C ARG A 17 -16.29 -0.41 4.37
N ALA A 18 -15.71 -1.05 5.37
CA ALA A 18 -16.46 -1.72 6.43
C ALA A 18 -16.02 -1.25 7.80
N ASN A 19 -17.01 -1.02 8.66
CA ASN A 19 -16.83 -0.68 10.06
C ASN A 19 -17.54 -1.76 10.87
N ILE A 20 -16.80 -2.50 11.68
CA ILE A 20 -17.29 -3.60 12.49
C ILE A 20 -16.97 -3.31 13.95
N ASN A 21 -17.97 -3.39 14.82
CA ASN A 21 -17.79 -3.17 16.25
C ASN A 21 -18.28 -4.37 17.05
N PHE A 22 -17.46 -4.81 17.99
CA PHE A 22 -17.75 -5.89 18.93
C PHE A 22 -17.69 -5.35 20.35
N TYR A 23 -18.60 -5.84 21.18
CA TYR A 23 -18.69 -5.48 22.59
C TYR A 23 -18.94 -6.74 23.38
N THR A 24 -18.23 -6.92 24.49
CA THR A 24 -18.57 -7.96 25.45
C THR A 24 -19.41 -7.38 26.59
N PRO A 25 -20.48 -8.08 27.01
CA PRO A 25 -21.26 -7.67 28.16
C PRO A 25 -20.43 -7.68 29.46
N ARG A 26 -21.01 -7.09 30.50
CA ARG A 26 -20.57 -7.33 31.88
C ARG A 26 -20.70 -8.81 32.23
N ASP A 27 -19.82 -9.32 33.09
CA ASP A 27 -19.80 -10.71 33.54
C ASP A 27 -19.58 -11.77 32.42
N PHE A 28 -19.06 -11.33 31.26
CA PHE A 28 -18.80 -12.22 30.13
C PHE A 28 -17.45 -12.95 30.27
N GLY A 29 -17.45 -14.26 30.01
CA GLY A 29 -16.25 -15.11 29.99
C GLY A 29 -15.96 -15.79 31.33
N PRO A 30 -14.80 -16.46 31.46
CA PRO A 30 -14.42 -17.14 32.68
C PRO A 30 -14.02 -16.14 33.78
N GLU A 31 -14.40 -16.45 35.01
CA GLU A 31 -13.96 -15.73 36.20
C GLU A 31 -12.53 -16.16 36.58
N PHE A 32 -11.67 -15.18 36.81
CA PHE A 32 -10.33 -15.39 37.33
C PHE A 32 -10.05 -14.33 38.41
N ALA A 33 -9.73 -14.79 39.62
CA ALA A 33 -9.43 -13.94 40.77
C ALA A 33 -10.53 -12.88 41.09
N GLY A 34 -11.80 -13.24 40.94
CA GLY A 34 -12.94 -12.34 41.24
C GLY A 34 -13.33 -11.39 40.10
N PHE A 35 -12.72 -11.53 38.92
CA PHE A 35 -13.01 -10.71 37.74
C PHE A 35 -13.30 -11.58 36.51
N HIS A 36 -14.25 -11.16 35.68
CA HIS A 36 -14.51 -11.82 34.40
C HIS A 36 -13.53 -11.27 33.34
N VAL A 37 -12.58 -12.10 32.89
CA VAL A 37 -11.45 -11.62 32.05
C VAL A 37 -11.90 -11.04 30.70
N LEU A 38 -13.03 -11.52 30.18
CA LEU A 38 -13.58 -11.11 28.89
C LEU A 38 -14.70 -10.09 29.02
N GLU A 39 -14.99 -9.55 30.20
CA GLU A 39 -16.01 -8.53 30.34
C GLU A 39 -15.54 -7.15 29.87
N ASN A 40 -16.50 -6.33 29.41
CA ASN A 40 -16.32 -4.91 29.10
C ASN A 40 -15.23 -4.58 28.07
N TRP A 41 -14.98 -5.48 27.12
CA TRP A 41 -14.14 -5.21 25.96
C TRP A 41 -14.94 -4.49 24.88
N GLN A 42 -14.29 -3.56 24.19
CA GLN A 42 -14.80 -2.87 23.02
C GLN A 42 -13.76 -2.98 21.91
N LEU A 43 -14.13 -3.55 20.78
CA LEU A 43 -13.26 -3.68 19.61
C LEU A 43 -13.95 -3.02 18.41
N GLY A 44 -13.33 -1.99 17.86
CA GLY A 44 -13.70 -1.37 16.60
C GLY A 44 -12.67 -1.69 15.52
N LEU A 45 -13.14 -2.14 14.36
CA LEU A 45 -12.32 -2.44 13.19
C LEU A 45 -12.82 -1.61 12.00
N LEU A 46 -11.91 -0.93 11.31
CA LEU A 46 -12.21 -0.19 10.09
C LEU A 46 -11.32 -0.68 8.94
N GLY A 47 -11.93 -1.37 7.97
CA GLY A 47 -11.27 -1.79 6.73
C GLY A 47 -11.63 -0.85 5.57
N VAL A 48 -10.63 -0.48 4.77
CA VAL A 48 -10.81 0.32 3.56
C VAL A 48 -10.00 -0.29 2.41
N TRP A 49 -10.64 -0.41 1.24
CA TRP A 49 -9.97 -0.70 -0.01
C TRP A 49 -10.46 0.26 -1.09
N ARG A 50 -9.57 0.73 -1.96
CA ARG A 50 -9.94 1.55 -3.12
C ARG A 50 -9.03 1.22 -4.29
N SER A 51 -9.66 0.96 -5.43
CA SER A 51 -8.96 0.65 -6.67
C SER A 51 -7.93 1.72 -7.03
N GLY A 52 -6.76 1.27 -7.51
CA GLY A 52 -5.68 2.14 -7.97
C GLY A 52 -6.09 3.09 -9.10
N VAL A 53 -5.33 4.18 -9.25
CA VAL A 53 -5.56 5.17 -10.32
C VAL A 53 -5.04 4.61 -11.65
N TYR A 54 -5.84 4.74 -12.71
CA TYR A 54 -5.38 4.47 -14.06
C TYR A 54 -4.64 5.68 -14.65
N PHE A 55 -3.62 5.42 -15.45
CA PHE A 55 -2.84 6.44 -16.15
C PHE A 55 -2.26 5.89 -17.46
N THR A 56 -1.78 6.80 -18.31
CA THR A 56 -1.14 6.44 -19.57
C THR A 56 0.37 6.53 -19.42
N TRP A 57 1.08 5.48 -19.80
CA TRP A 57 2.53 5.51 -19.94
C TRP A 57 3.00 4.65 -21.11
N THR A 58 3.87 5.22 -21.93
CA THR A 58 4.29 4.63 -23.21
C THR A 58 5.81 4.74 -23.43
N ASN A 59 6.56 5.03 -22.36
CA ASN A 59 8.01 5.26 -22.43
C ASN A 59 8.42 6.23 -23.57
N ASN A 60 7.77 7.39 -23.63
CA ASN A 60 7.97 8.43 -24.66
C ASN A 60 7.59 8.03 -26.10
N THR A 61 6.82 6.95 -26.30
CA THR A 61 6.29 6.57 -27.61
C THR A 61 4.87 7.10 -27.79
N PHE A 62 4.58 7.78 -28.90
CA PHE A 62 3.20 8.17 -29.21
C PHE A 62 2.44 7.00 -29.84
N ILE A 63 1.43 6.51 -29.13
CA ILE A 63 0.51 5.47 -29.63
C ILE A 63 -0.89 6.08 -29.71
N SER A 64 -1.41 6.21 -30.93
CA SER A 64 -2.73 6.80 -31.15
C SER A 64 -3.84 5.99 -30.46
N GLY A 65 -4.66 6.66 -29.65
CA GLY A 65 -5.78 6.04 -28.94
C GLY A 65 -5.42 5.29 -27.65
N LEU A 66 -4.14 5.09 -27.35
CA LEU A 66 -3.73 4.40 -26.13
C LEU A 66 -3.90 5.34 -24.93
N GLN A 67 -4.79 4.96 -24.02
CA GLN A 67 -5.10 5.72 -22.81
C GLN A 67 -5.35 4.77 -21.65
N ASN A 68 -4.93 5.14 -20.43
CA ASN A 68 -5.19 4.37 -19.21
C ASN A 68 -4.69 2.91 -19.29
N ASN A 69 -3.56 2.68 -19.96
CA ASN A 69 -2.96 1.35 -20.15
C ASN A 69 -2.26 0.82 -18.90
N MET A 70 -2.07 1.65 -17.88
CA MET A 70 -1.43 1.29 -16.62
C MET A 70 -2.35 1.60 -15.44
N GLN A 71 -2.24 0.80 -14.38
CA GLN A 71 -2.94 1.02 -13.13
C GLN A 71 -1.94 0.97 -11.97
N TRP A 72 -2.01 1.97 -11.08
CA TRP A 72 -1.28 1.94 -9.82
C TRP A 72 -1.82 0.84 -8.89
N GLN A 73 -1.00 0.40 -7.94
CA GLN A 73 -1.41 -0.47 -6.83
C GLN A 73 -2.62 0.13 -6.09
N ASP A 74 -3.48 -0.76 -5.58
CA ASP A 74 -4.67 -0.36 -4.83
C ASP A 74 -4.33 0.29 -3.49
N TYR A 75 -5.19 1.19 -3.04
CA TYR A 75 -5.15 1.73 -1.68
C TYR A 75 -5.77 0.72 -0.70
N LYS A 76 -5.10 0.47 0.43
CA LYS A 76 -5.54 -0.43 1.51
C LYS A 76 -5.36 0.24 2.87
N GLY A 77 -6.35 0.12 3.74
CA GLY A 77 -6.31 0.62 5.10
C GLY A 77 -6.97 -0.36 6.07
N PHE A 78 -6.39 -0.49 7.25
CA PHE A 78 -6.96 -1.28 8.33
C PHE A 78 -6.62 -0.64 9.67
N ASP A 79 -7.65 -0.14 10.36
CA ASP A 79 -7.50 0.50 11.66
C ASP A 79 -8.20 -0.34 12.73
N LEU A 80 -7.62 -0.33 13.93
CA LEU A 80 -8.10 -1.05 15.10
C LEU A 80 -8.23 -0.09 16.28
N LYS A 81 -9.32 -0.23 17.02
CA LYS A 81 -9.51 0.39 18.33
C LYS A 81 -9.94 -0.67 19.30
N LEU A 82 -9.17 -0.87 20.36
CA LEU A 82 -9.45 -1.87 21.39
C LEU A 82 -9.44 -1.18 22.74
N SER A 83 -10.48 -1.35 23.53
CA SER A 83 -10.46 -0.89 24.91
C SER A 83 -11.12 -1.88 25.87
N ARG A 84 -10.75 -1.77 27.14
CA ARG A 84 -11.41 -2.48 28.24
C ARG A 84 -11.65 -1.54 29.40
N LYS A 85 -12.86 -1.56 29.93
CA LYS A 85 -13.29 -0.75 31.06
C LYS A 85 -13.33 -1.56 32.35
N PHE A 86 -12.84 -0.94 33.42
CA PHE A 86 -12.86 -1.45 34.78
C PHE A 86 -13.59 -0.45 35.68
N ASP A 87 -14.62 -0.93 36.37
CA ASP A 87 -15.44 -0.10 37.25
C ASP A 87 -14.94 -0.21 38.70
N PHE A 88 -14.33 0.87 39.20
CA PHE A 88 -13.82 1.00 40.58
C PHE A 88 -14.47 2.19 41.28
N LYS A 89 -15.73 2.08 41.73
CA LYS A 89 -16.47 3.23 42.31
C LYS A 89 -15.61 4.00 43.34
N PRO A 90 -15.51 5.35 43.23
CA PRO A 90 -16.23 6.26 42.32
C PRO A 90 -15.58 6.49 40.93
N MET A 91 -14.53 5.74 40.60
CA MET A 91 -13.73 5.88 39.38
C MET A 91 -14.01 4.76 38.37
N GLN A 92 -13.89 5.05 37.08
CA GLN A 92 -13.78 4.05 36.03
C GLN A 92 -12.44 4.23 35.32
N VAL A 93 -11.75 3.12 35.09
CA VAL A 93 -10.47 3.09 34.39
C VAL A 93 -10.66 2.36 33.06
N GLU A 94 -10.27 2.99 31.96
CA GLU A 94 -10.29 2.40 30.62
C GLU A 94 -8.87 2.29 30.09
N PHE A 95 -8.45 1.07 29.74
CA PHE A 95 -7.22 0.84 29.00
C PHE A 95 -7.56 0.74 27.52
N PHE A 96 -6.79 1.40 26.65
CA PHE A 96 -7.06 1.38 25.22
C PHE A 96 -5.79 1.25 24.37
N ILE A 97 -5.97 0.69 23.19
CA ILE A 97 -5.01 0.59 22.10
C ILE A 97 -5.72 1.03 20.82
N ASP A 98 -5.25 2.12 20.22
CA ASP A 98 -5.68 2.58 18.90
C ASP A 98 -4.52 2.40 17.92
N ALA A 99 -4.71 1.64 16.85
CA ALA A 99 -3.73 1.41 15.81
C ALA A 99 -4.31 1.83 14.45
N PHE A 100 -3.71 2.85 13.83
CA PHE A 100 -4.03 3.31 12.49
C PHE A 100 -3.05 2.68 11.50
N ASN A 101 -3.56 2.19 10.37
CA ASN A 101 -2.80 1.39 9.41
C ASN A 101 -2.03 0.25 10.10
N LEU A 102 -2.75 -0.60 10.83
CA LEU A 102 -2.22 -1.70 11.66
C LEU A 102 -1.17 -2.55 10.92
N PHE A 103 -1.40 -2.83 9.64
CA PHE A 103 -0.52 -3.65 8.79
C PHE A 103 0.56 -2.84 8.06
N ASN A 104 0.69 -1.53 8.31
CA ASN A 104 1.68 -0.65 7.70
C ASN A 104 1.66 -0.70 6.16
N PHE A 105 0.46 -0.72 5.55
CA PHE A 105 0.31 -0.63 4.10
C PHE A 105 0.96 0.64 3.56
N LYS A 106 1.77 0.50 2.50
CA LYS A 106 2.42 1.62 1.81
C LYS A 106 1.54 2.11 0.68
N ASN A 107 0.65 3.03 1.01
CA ASN A 107 -0.27 3.63 0.06
C ASN A 107 0.38 4.85 -0.58
N TRP A 108 0.62 4.84 -1.88
CA TRP A 108 1.23 5.98 -2.55
C TRP A 108 0.39 7.26 -2.44
N ALA A 109 1.06 8.39 -2.23
CA ALA A 109 0.45 9.71 -2.25
C ALA A 109 0.35 10.21 -3.69
N PHE A 110 -0.79 10.79 -4.06
CA PHE A 110 -1.10 11.21 -5.43
C PHE A 110 -1.52 12.66 -5.52
N SER A 111 -1.07 13.32 -6.60
CA SER A 111 -1.67 14.54 -7.13
C SER A 111 -2.23 14.21 -8.52
N GLY A 112 -3.55 14.01 -8.60
CA GLY A 112 -4.18 13.46 -9.81
C GLY A 112 -3.72 12.01 -10.07
N SER A 113 -3.11 11.77 -11.23
CA SER A 113 -2.61 10.45 -11.65
C SER A 113 -1.11 10.23 -11.44
N LEU A 114 -0.40 11.25 -10.93
CA LEU A 114 1.04 11.18 -10.67
C LEU A 114 1.30 11.15 -9.16
N PRO A 115 2.20 10.28 -8.68
CA PRO A 115 2.57 10.31 -7.28
C PRO A 115 3.41 11.53 -6.93
N THR A 116 3.25 12.00 -5.69
CA THR A 116 3.97 13.19 -5.18
C THR A 116 5.39 12.90 -4.70
N GLY A 117 5.82 11.62 -4.71
CA GLY A 117 7.16 11.22 -4.28
C GLY A 117 8.27 11.45 -5.31
N PHE A 118 7.92 11.74 -6.57
CA PHE A 118 8.90 11.96 -7.63
C PHE A 118 9.39 13.39 -7.67
N VAL A 119 10.71 13.58 -7.77
CA VAL A 119 11.34 14.90 -7.86
C VAL A 119 11.00 15.59 -9.17
N ASP A 120 11.04 14.83 -10.27
CA ASP A 120 10.74 15.31 -11.62
C ASP A 120 10.27 14.16 -12.54
N GLY A 121 10.10 14.44 -13.83
CA GLY A 121 9.72 13.43 -14.81
C GLY A 121 10.82 12.39 -15.12
N THR A 122 12.08 12.71 -14.86
CA THR A 122 13.21 11.80 -15.05
C THR A 122 13.22 10.73 -13.96
N ASP A 123 12.99 11.15 -12.70
CA ASP A 123 12.83 10.28 -11.54
C ASP A 123 11.67 9.28 -11.77
N PHE A 124 10.51 9.79 -12.18
CA PHE A 124 9.37 8.94 -12.55
C PHE A 124 9.69 7.95 -13.67
N THR A 125 10.40 8.40 -14.70
CA THR A 125 10.79 7.54 -15.83
C THR A 125 11.78 6.46 -15.40
N SER A 126 12.73 6.78 -14.52
CA SER A 126 13.72 5.83 -14.00
C SER A 126 13.05 4.75 -13.17
N TYR A 127 12.14 5.15 -12.28
CA TYR A 127 11.26 4.23 -11.56
C TYR A 127 10.48 3.30 -12.50
N MET A 128 9.72 3.85 -13.44
CA MET A 128 8.89 3.06 -14.37
C MET A 128 9.73 2.10 -15.22
N ARG A 129 10.94 2.49 -15.63
CA ARG A 129 11.88 1.64 -16.37
C ARG A 129 12.52 0.55 -15.52
N SER A 130 12.65 0.79 -14.22
CA SER A 130 13.19 -0.19 -13.27
C SER A 130 12.23 -1.35 -13.01
N LEU A 131 10.91 -1.13 -13.14
CA LEU A 131 9.90 -2.16 -12.92
C LEU A 131 9.99 -3.28 -13.95
N ARG A 132 9.83 -4.53 -13.49
CA ARG A 132 9.66 -5.70 -14.36
C ARG A 132 8.18 -5.84 -14.72
N LEU A 133 7.72 -4.97 -15.61
CA LEU A 133 6.32 -4.93 -16.04
C LEU A 133 5.92 -6.22 -16.81
N PRO A 134 4.64 -6.62 -16.77
CA PRO A 134 4.16 -7.77 -17.52
C PRO A 134 4.19 -7.53 -19.03
N GLU A 135 4.61 -8.56 -19.77
CA GLU A 135 4.70 -8.53 -21.23
C GLU A 135 3.39 -8.11 -21.90
N GLY A 136 2.26 -8.64 -21.41
CA GLY A 136 0.93 -8.33 -21.96
C GLY A 136 0.58 -6.83 -21.91
N VAL A 137 1.13 -6.09 -20.94
CA VAL A 137 0.90 -4.65 -20.81
C VAL A 137 1.85 -3.87 -21.72
N THR A 138 3.12 -4.25 -21.77
CA THR A 138 4.14 -3.52 -22.51
C THR A 138 4.08 -3.73 -24.02
N ASN A 139 3.52 -4.86 -24.47
CA ASN A 139 3.31 -5.17 -25.88
C ASN A 139 2.34 -4.19 -26.56
N GLU A 140 1.43 -3.56 -25.81
CA GLU A 140 0.51 -2.54 -26.34
C GLU A 140 1.23 -1.30 -26.91
N PHE A 141 2.45 -1.03 -26.47
CA PHE A 141 3.25 0.11 -26.90
C PHE A 141 4.70 -0.26 -27.28
N GLY A 142 4.97 -1.54 -27.51
CA GLY A 142 6.25 -2.03 -28.03
C GLY A 142 7.44 -1.81 -27.11
N TYR A 143 7.23 -1.76 -25.78
CA TYR A 143 8.30 -1.60 -24.81
C TYR A 143 8.86 -2.94 -24.34
N ILE A 144 10.19 -3.05 -24.31
CA ILE A 144 10.90 -4.19 -23.74
C ILE A 144 11.65 -3.68 -22.50
N PRO A 145 11.24 -4.07 -21.27
CA PRO A 145 11.92 -3.64 -20.06
C PRO A 145 13.37 -4.14 -20.02
N ALA A 146 14.32 -3.25 -19.71
CA ALA A 146 15.73 -3.62 -19.58
C ALA A 146 15.96 -4.68 -18.48
N ASN A 147 15.13 -4.67 -17.45
CA ASN A 147 15.14 -5.63 -16.34
C ASN A 147 14.39 -6.93 -16.66
N GLY A 148 13.92 -7.10 -17.90
CA GLY A 148 13.08 -8.21 -18.33
C GLY A 148 11.63 -8.09 -17.84
N TYR A 149 10.77 -8.96 -18.34
CA TYR A 149 9.37 -9.03 -17.92
C TYR A 149 9.21 -9.62 -16.52
N GLY A 150 8.12 -9.27 -15.86
CA GLY A 150 7.75 -9.78 -14.53
C GLY A 150 6.30 -9.49 -14.21
N ASP A 151 6.00 -9.39 -12.92
CA ASP A 151 4.66 -9.15 -12.38
C ASP A 151 4.55 -7.84 -11.60
N ASP A 152 5.59 -6.98 -11.67
CA ASP A 152 5.57 -5.67 -11.02
C ASP A 152 4.47 -4.79 -11.60
N LYS A 153 3.92 -3.94 -10.74
CA LYS A 153 2.96 -2.90 -11.12
C LYS A 153 3.46 -1.54 -10.65
N PRO A 154 3.04 -0.45 -11.30
CA PRO A 154 3.23 0.88 -10.75
C PRO A 154 2.70 0.94 -9.32
N GLY A 155 3.55 1.32 -8.38
CA GLY A 155 3.31 1.27 -6.94
C GLY A 155 4.10 0.18 -6.20
N ASP A 156 4.66 -0.80 -6.91
CA ASP A 156 5.70 -1.65 -6.34
C ASP A 156 6.94 -0.82 -6.01
N TYR A 157 7.60 -1.15 -4.90
CA TYR A 157 8.71 -0.36 -4.38
C TYR A 157 9.76 -1.27 -3.75
N ARG A 158 11.02 -0.82 -3.78
CA ARG A 158 12.11 -1.42 -3.02
C ARG A 158 11.90 -1.15 -1.53
N PRO A 159 11.93 -2.16 -0.64
CA PRO A 159 11.87 -1.94 0.80
C PRO A 159 12.93 -0.92 1.28
N SER A 160 12.58 -0.10 2.27
CA SER A 160 13.43 1.01 2.72
C SER A 160 14.77 0.59 3.32
N ASP A 161 14.84 -0.64 3.84
CA ASP A 161 16.01 -1.27 4.44
C ASP A 161 16.86 -2.07 3.44
N VAL A 162 16.41 -2.22 2.20
CA VAL A 162 17.14 -2.91 1.12
C VAL A 162 17.86 -1.87 0.27
N PRO A 163 19.20 -1.83 0.17
CA PRO A 163 19.91 -0.91 -0.71
C PRO A 163 19.51 -1.07 -2.18
N PHE A 164 19.60 0.02 -2.97
CA PHE A 164 19.41 -0.08 -4.42
C PHE A 164 20.56 -0.87 -5.05
N ASP A 165 20.20 -1.89 -5.82
CA ASP A 165 21.14 -2.75 -6.54
C ASP A 165 20.46 -3.22 -7.85
N PRO A 166 20.82 -2.61 -9.01
CA PRO A 166 20.17 -2.88 -10.30
C PRO A 166 20.48 -4.28 -10.82
N LEU A 167 19.62 -4.81 -11.70
CA LEU A 167 19.91 -6.08 -12.34
C LEU A 167 21.13 -5.97 -13.25
N GLU A 168 21.96 -7.01 -13.21
CA GLU A 168 23.11 -7.14 -14.11
C GLU A 168 22.64 -7.65 -15.48
N LEU A 169 23.14 -7.05 -16.56
CA LEU A 169 22.89 -7.54 -17.91
C LEU A 169 23.48 -8.96 -18.06
N ASN A 170 22.69 -9.88 -18.59
CA ASN A 170 23.11 -11.28 -18.78
C ASN A 170 22.94 -11.76 -20.24
N PRO A 171 23.60 -11.12 -21.23
CA PRO A 171 23.44 -11.48 -22.64
C PRO A 171 23.94 -12.90 -22.97
N GLU A 172 24.97 -13.37 -22.25
CA GLU A 172 25.61 -14.67 -22.48
C GLU A 172 25.01 -15.80 -21.61
N ASN A 173 23.90 -15.56 -20.92
CA ASN A 173 23.25 -16.51 -20.00
C ASN A 173 24.21 -17.12 -18.95
N ASP A 174 25.09 -16.32 -18.36
CA ASP A 174 25.96 -16.72 -17.27
C ASP A 174 25.12 -17.13 -16.04
N PRO A 175 25.28 -18.37 -15.52
CA PRO A 175 24.50 -18.84 -14.38
C PRO A 175 24.81 -18.10 -13.08
N ALA A 176 26.01 -17.55 -12.91
CA ALA A 176 26.35 -16.76 -11.74
C ALA A 176 25.65 -15.40 -11.74
N ILE A 177 25.54 -14.75 -12.92
CA ILE A 177 24.75 -13.52 -13.07
C ILE A 177 23.27 -13.81 -12.83
N ALA A 178 22.74 -14.91 -13.38
CA ALA A 178 21.36 -15.33 -13.18
C ALA A 178 21.02 -15.46 -11.68
N ARG A 179 21.83 -16.19 -10.89
CA ARG A 179 21.62 -16.33 -9.44
C ARG A 179 21.63 -14.98 -8.70
N ARG A 180 22.57 -14.08 -9.01
CA ARG A 180 22.60 -12.76 -8.37
C ARG A 180 21.36 -11.94 -8.72
N ASN A 181 20.90 -12.01 -9.97
CA ASN A 181 19.67 -11.35 -10.38
C ASN A 181 18.43 -11.95 -9.73
N GLU A 182 18.35 -13.26 -9.54
CA GLU A 182 17.26 -13.90 -8.78
C GLU A 182 17.20 -13.37 -7.34
N GLU A 183 18.35 -13.22 -6.67
CA GLU A 183 18.41 -12.60 -5.34
C GLU A 183 17.91 -11.15 -5.35
N ARG A 184 18.38 -10.32 -6.31
CA ARG A 184 17.91 -8.94 -6.48
C ARG A 184 16.41 -8.86 -6.74
N ILE A 185 15.90 -9.78 -7.57
CA ILE A 185 14.47 -9.87 -7.89
C ILE A 185 13.68 -10.19 -6.63
N SER A 186 14.10 -11.19 -5.87
CA SER A 186 13.44 -11.60 -4.63
C SER A 186 13.36 -10.48 -3.58
N LYS A 187 14.38 -9.61 -3.53
CA LYS A 187 14.48 -8.48 -2.62
C LYS A 187 13.89 -7.19 -3.19
N LYS A 188 13.49 -7.19 -4.47
CA LYS A 188 13.11 -6.00 -5.25
C LYS A 188 14.17 -4.88 -5.21
N SER A 189 15.45 -5.22 -5.05
CA SER A 189 16.54 -4.23 -4.91
C SER A 189 16.76 -3.39 -6.16
N TYR A 190 16.31 -3.90 -7.31
CA TYR A 190 16.44 -3.27 -8.62
C TYR A 190 15.42 -2.14 -8.86
N ILE A 191 14.41 -1.99 -8.00
CA ILE A 191 13.41 -0.92 -8.14
C ILE A 191 14.02 0.41 -7.69
N ASP A 192 14.06 1.35 -8.62
CA ASP A 192 14.56 2.70 -8.41
C ASP A 192 13.47 3.57 -7.79
N ASN A 193 13.37 3.53 -6.45
CA ASN A 193 12.36 4.29 -5.72
C ASN A 193 12.48 5.80 -5.98
N PRO A 194 11.36 6.55 -5.95
CA PRO A 194 11.36 8.00 -6.03
C PRO A 194 12.33 8.67 -5.06
N GLY A 195 12.91 9.79 -5.50
CA GLY A 195 13.89 10.54 -4.72
C GLY A 195 13.36 11.19 -3.44
N MET A 196 12.06 11.52 -3.36
CA MET A 196 11.47 12.12 -2.15
C MET A 196 10.88 11.06 -1.22
N THR A 197 11.53 10.86 -0.08
CA THR A 197 11.13 9.85 0.91
C THR A 197 10.01 10.29 1.86
N TYR A 198 9.79 11.60 2.04
CA TYR A 198 8.91 12.15 3.08
C TYR A 198 7.47 12.49 2.63
N LEU A 199 7.13 12.30 1.34
CA LEU A 199 5.77 12.51 0.81
C LEU A 199 5.32 11.38 -0.12
N GLN A 200 6.00 10.23 -0.03
CA GLN A 200 5.77 9.11 -0.94
C GLN A 200 4.49 8.35 -0.59
N PHE A 201 4.20 8.21 0.71
CA PHE A 201 3.09 7.39 1.21
C PHE A 201 2.13 8.18 2.10
N LEU A 202 0.84 7.84 1.98
CA LEU A 202 -0.24 8.32 2.84
C LEU A 202 -0.54 7.31 3.95
N ASN A 203 -1.17 7.81 5.01
CA ASN A 203 -1.66 7.01 6.14
C ASN A 203 -0.52 6.17 6.78
N PRO A 204 0.52 6.81 7.33
CA PRO A 204 1.58 6.08 8.05
C PRO A 204 0.99 5.28 9.22
N ARG A 205 1.72 4.27 9.68
CA ARG A 205 1.30 3.48 10.84
C ARG A 205 1.54 4.25 12.12
N ASP A 206 0.47 4.45 12.89
CA ASP A 206 0.50 5.07 14.22
C ASP A 206 -0.17 4.14 15.23
N VAL A 207 0.47 3.97 16.40
CA VAL A 207 -0.06 3.12 17.48
C VAL A 207 -0.05 3.92 18.77
N TYR A 208 -1.22 4.05 19.39
CA TYR A 208 -1.45 4.75 20.64
C TYR A 208 -1.88 3.73 21.68
N VAL A 209 -1.23 3.78 22.85
CA VAL A 209 -1.61 3.00 24.03
C VAL A 209 -1.84 3.98 25.16
N GLY A 210 -2.92 3.83 25.90
CA GLY A 210 -3.23 4.78 26.96
C GLY A 210 -4.21 4.27 28.00
N VAL A 211 -4.36 5.11 29.03
CA VAL A 211 -5.30 4.93 30.12
C VAL A 211 -6.17 6.17 30.20
N LYS A 212 -7.48 5.98 30.34
CA LYS A 212 -8.46 7.03 30.56
C LYS A 212 -9.12 6.83 31.91
N LEU A 213 -9.20 7.89 32.70
CA LEU A 213 -9.85 7.90 34.02
C LEU A 213 -11.14 8.72 33.92
N ASN A 214 -12.26 8.13 34.32
CA ASN A 214 -13.54 8.82 34.43
C ASN A 214 -13.97 8.82 35.90
N PHE A 215 -14.30 9.99 36.44
CA PHE A 215 -14.79 10.13 37.81
C PHE A 215 -16.30 10.38 37.79
N ASN A 216 -17.05 9.55 38.51
CA ASN A 216 -18.48 9.72 38.71
C ASN A 216 -18.67 10.35 40.09
N PHE A 217 -18.85 11.67 40.14
CA PHE A 217 -19.24 12.43 41.33
C PHE A 217 -20.75 12.56 41.43
#